data_AF-A0A3D1R4L8-F1
#
_entry.id   AF-A0A3D1R4L8-F1
#
_cell.length_a   1.000
_cell.length_b   1.000
_cell.length_c   1.000
_cell.angle_alpha   90.00
_cell.angle_beta   90.00
_cell.angle_gamma   90.00
#
_symmetry.space_group_name_H-M   'P 1'
#
loop_
_entity.id
_entity.type
_entity.pdbx_description
1 polymer ?
#
loop_
_entity_poly.entity_id
_entity_poly.type
_entity_poly.pdbx_seq_one_letter_code
_entity_poly.pdbx_strand_id
1 'polypeptide(L)'
;PVIANGDVRTAADGRRVLEETGAAGLMLGRGAIADPDLFARLRGEAPFTAEGDARASSLRRYFSEVLEQYERVFCGEAHVLANAKSIVGFVGGAEYPKTFKRLMRAKSLGLFREALEEWA
;
A
#
# COMPACT_ATOMS: atom_id res chain seq x y z
N PRO A 1 26.62 0.70 9.79
CA PRO A 1 25.25 1.20 10.11
C PRO A 1 24.30 0.00 10.16
N VAL A 2 23.46 -0.11 11.19
CA VAL A 2 22.47 -1.20 11.33
C VAL A 2 21.11 -0.70 10.88
N ILE A 3 20.39 -1.49 10.08
CA ILE A 3 19.03 -1.19 9.60
C ILE A 3 18.06 -2.19 10.24
N ALA A 4 17.10 -1.69 11.02
CA ALA A 4 16.06 -2.53 11.62
C ALA A 4 14.97 -2.88 10.59
N ASN A 5 14.48 -4.11 10.64
CA ASN A 5 13.42 -4.63 9.76
C ASN A 5 12.45 -5.50 10.55
N GLY A 6 11.19 -5.48 10.15
CA GLY A 6 10.13 -6.33 10.72
C GLY A 6 8.98 -5.52 11.29
N ASP A 7 7.76 -5.86 10.85
CA ASP A 7 6.47 -5.40 11.41
C ASP A 7 6.26 -3.89 11.65
N VAL A 8 7.03 -3.00 11.01
CA VAL A 8 6.74 -1.57 10.94
C VAL A 8 5.55 -1.34 10.00
N ARG A 9 4.37 -1.09 10.57
CA ARG A 9 3.12 -0.81 9.82
C ARG A 9 2.66 0.63 9.93
N THR A 10 3.14 1.36 10.92
CA THR A 10 2.80 2.76 11.19
C THR A 10 4.05 3.59 11.49
N ALA A 11 3.93 4.91 11.42
CA ALA A 11 5.00 5.80 11.83
C ALA A 11 5.34 5.65 13.33
N ALA A 12 4.35 5.30 14.16
CA ALA A 12 4.54 5.00 15.58
C ALA A 12 5.40 3.74 15.79
N ASP A 13 5.13 2.66 15.03
CA ASP A 13 5.95 1.45 15.07
C ASP A 13 7.41 1.76 14.71
N GLY A 14 7.63 2.55 13.66
CA GLY A 14 8.97 2.90 13.21
C GLY A 14 9.74 3.74 14.23
N ARG A 15 9.10 4.75 14.84
CA ARG A 15 9.72 5.53 15.94
C ARG A 15 10.10 4.65 17.11
N ARG A 16 9.16 3.81 17.56
CA ARG A 16 9.39 2.87 18.66
C ARG A 16 10.56 1.93 18.37
N VAL A 17 10.63 1.36 17.17
CA VAL A 17 11.74 0.47 16.76
C VAL A 17 13.08 1.20 16.77
N LEU A 18 13.14 2.43 16.28
CA LEU A 18 14.38 3.23 16.29
C LEU A 18 14.80 3.58 17.73
N GLU A 19 13.86 3.98 18.58
CA GLU A 19 14.08 4.31 20.00
C GLU A 19 14.57 3.10 20.80
N GLU A 20 13.94 1.93 20.62
CA GLU A 20 14.28 0.70 21.35
C GLU A 20 15.63 0.10 20.90
N THR A 21 15.96 0.19 19.61
CA THR A 21 17.12 -0.53 19.04
C THR A 21 18.35 0.35 18.82
N GLY A 22 18.19 1.67 18.74
CA GLY A 22 19.26 2.58 18.32
C GLY A 22 19.75 2.35 16.87
N ALA A 23 18.97 1.65 16.04
CA ALA A 23 19.34 1.41 14.64
C ALA A 23 19.48 2.72 13.85
N ALA A 24 20.33 2.70 12.83
CA ALA A 24 20.58 3.88 11.98
C ALA A 24 19.43 4.16 11.01
N GLY A 25 18.50 3.22 10.82
CA GLY A 25 17.36 3.37 9.93
C GLY A 25 16.45 2.14 9.92
N LEU A 26 15.39 2.23 9.12
CA LEU A 26 14.37 1.20 8.95
C LEU A 26 14.36 0.67 7.52
N MET A 27 14.12 -0.63 7.37
CA MET A 27 13.73 -1.25 6.10
C MET A 27 12.24 -1.60 6.17
N LEU A 28 11.46 -1.07 5.24
CA LEU A 28 10.01 -1.29 5.18
C LEU A 28 9.67 -2.34 4.11
N GLY A 29 8.69 -3.18 4.42
CA GLY A 29 8.13 -4.15 3.47
C GLY A 29 6.62 -3.96 3.35
N ARG A 30 5.85 -4.94 3.84
CA ARG A 30 4.38 -4.98 3.76
C ARG A 30 3.70 -3.70 4.27
N GLY A 31 4.23 -3.06 5.31
CA GLY A 31 3.69 -1.81 5.84
C GLY A 31 3.66 -0.67 4.81
N ALA A 32 4.68 -0.57 3.94
CA ALA A 32 4.73 0.46 2.91
C ALA A 32 3.79 0.18 1.73
N ILE A 33 3.40 -1.08 1.52
CA ILE A 33 2.35 -1.43 0.53
C ILE A 33 0.97 -1.09 1.11
N ALA A 34 0.76 -1.32 2.41
CA ALA A 34 -0.48 -1.05 3.11
C ALA A 34 -0.75 0.45 3.36
N ASP A 35 0.30 1.26 3.46
CA ASP A 35 0.25 2.72 3.57
C ASP A 35 1.32 3.35 2.65
N PRO A 36 0.93 3.84 1.46
CA PRO A 36 1.90 4.41 0.50
C PRO A 36 2.58 5.68 1.02
N ASP A 37 1.99 6.36 2.01
CA ASP A 37 2.57 7.58 2.60
C ASP A 37 3.50 7.27 3.78
N LEU A 38 3.66 6.00 4.22
CA LEU A 38 4.40 5.62 5.42
C LEU A 38 5.85 6.15 5.44
N PHE A 39 6.52 6.13 4.29
CA PHE A 39 7.86 6.70 4.15
C PHE A 39 7.88 8.21 4.44
N ALA A 40 6.91 8.96 3.91
CA ALA A 40 6.78 10.40 4.14
C ALA A 40 6.42 10.69 5.61
N ARG A 41 5.51 9.89 6.21
CA ARG A 41 5.15 10.02 7.64
C ARG A 41 6.35 9.80 8.56
N LEU A 42 7.18 8.80 8.27
CA LEU A 42 8.39 8.51 9.05
C LEU A 42 9.44 9.61 8.96
N ARG A 43 9.49 10.34 7.85
CA ARG A 43 10.38 11.51 7.66
C ARG A 43 9.79 12.84 8.13
N GLY A 44 8.52 12.86 8.56
CA GLY A 44 7.83 14.09 8.93
C GLY A 44 7.37 14.94 7.74
N GLU A 45 7.31 14.36 6.55
CA GLU A 45 6.90 15.00 5.28
C GLU A 45 5.38 14.88 5.03
N ALA A 46 4.69 14.06 5.82
CA ALA A 46 3.24 13.86 5.77
C ALA A 46 2.66 13.84 7.20
N PRO A 47 1.35 14.09 7.37
CA PRO A 47 0.68 13.98 8.66
C PRO A 47 0.94 12.64 9.34
N PHE A 48 0.93 12.56 10.67
CA PHE A 48 1.25 11.32 11.37
C PHE A 48 0.22 10.20 11.12
N THR A 49 -1.03 10.57 10.86
CA THR A 49 -2.16 9.70 10.50
C THR A 49 -2.88 10.27 9.28
N ALA A 50 -3.53 9.41 8.49
CA ALA A 50 -4.38 9.91 7.42
C ALA A 50 -5.70 10.39 8.02
N GLU A 51 -6.24 11.49 7.52
CA GLU A 51 -7.54 12.01 7.94
C GLU A 51 -8.51 11.98 6.76
N GLY A 52 -9.75 11.57 7.00
CA GLY A 52 -10.81 11.51 5.99
C GLY A 52 -10.42 10.74 4.72
N ASP A 53 -10.84 11.25 3.57
CA ASP A 53 -10.70 10.60 2.25
C ASP A 53 -9.26 10.66 1.69
N ALA A 54 -8.31 11.26 2.42
CA ALA A 54 -6.93 11.39 1.98
C ALA A 54 -6.26 10.02 1.79
N ARG A 55 -6.55 9.06 2.68
CA ARG A 55 -5.99 7.70 2.61
C ARG A 55 -6.46 6.94 1.38
N ALA A 56 -7.77 6.95 1.15
CA ALA A 56 -8.37 6.30 0.00
C ALA A 56 -7.85 6.91 -1.31
N SER A 57 -7.72 8.24 -1.36
CA SER A 57 -7.12 8.95 -2.50
C SER A 57 -5.67 8.55 -2.74
N SER A 58 -4.84 8.45 -1.69
CA SER A 58 -3.46 7.98 -1.78
C SER A 58 -3.38 6.53 -2.26
N LEU A 59 -4.21 5.63 -1.72
CA LEU A 59 -4.26 4.22 -2.13
C LEU A 59 -4.72 4.07 -3.57
N ARG A 60 -5.77 4.79 -3.99
CA ARG A 60 -6.25 4.82 -5.38
C ARG A 60 -5.13 5.22 -6.34
N ARG A 61 -4.47 6.35 -6.07
CA ARG A 61 -3.34 6.81 -6.88
C ARG A 61 -2.23 5.77 -6.94
N TYR A 62 -1.81 5.26 -5.79
CA TYR A 62 -0.75 4.26 -5.69
C TYR A 62 -1.05 2.99 -6.50
N PHE A 63 -2.24 2.40 -6.35
CA PHE A 63 -2.59 1.19 -7.08
C PHE A 63 -2.81 1.43 -8.58
N SER A 64 -3.31 2.59 -8.99
CA SER A 64 -3.39 2.95 -10.41
C SER A 64 -2.01 3.01 -11.05
N GLU A 65 -1.05 3.68 -10.41
CA GLU A 65 0.33 3.77 -10.88
C GLU A 65 1.01 2.39 -10.92
N VAL A 66 0.83 1.56 -9.89
CA VAL A 66 1.38 0.21 -9.86
C VAL A 66 0.78 -0.67 -10.95
N LEU A 67 -0.53 -0.57 -11.21
CA LEU A 67 -1.19 -1.33 -12.28
C LEU A 67 -0.58 -0.99 -13.65
N GLU A 68 -0.38 0.30 -13.92
CA GLU A 68 0.26 0.76 -15.16
C GLU A 68 1.69 0.22 -15.30
N GLN A 69 2.46 0.14 -14.20
CA GLN A 69 3.79 -0.47 -14.24
C GLN A 69 3.71 -1.98 -14.48
N TYR A 70 2.76 -2.67 -13.86
CA TYR A 70 2.57 -4.10 -14.02
C TYR A 70 2.20 -4.47 -15.46
N GLU A 71 1.36 -3.68 -16.13
CA GLU A 71 1.05 -3.87 -17.57
C GLU A 71 2.27 -3.71 -18.48
N ARG A 72 3.28 -2.94 -18.07
CA ARG A 72 4.53 -2.78 -18.83
C ARG A 72 5.51 -3.94 -18.60
N VAL A 73 5.50 -4.53 -17.40
CA VAL A 73 6.50 -5.53 -16.98
C VAL A 73 6.00 -6.96 -17.19
N PHE A 74 4.72 -7.23 -16.93
CA PHE A 74 4.16 -8.57 -17.01
C PHE A 74 3.46 -8.82 -18.34
N CYS A 75 3.65 -10.03 -18.88
CA CYS A 75 2.99 -10.47 -20.09
C CYS A 75 1.64 -11.11 -19.75
N GLY A 76 0.56 -10.56 -20.32
CA GLY A 76 -0.78 -11.12 -20.24
C GLY A 76 -1.61 -10.64 -19.05
N GLU A 77 -2.89 -10.42 -19.32
CA GLU A 77 -3.84 -9.85 -18.37
C GLU A 77 -3.92 -10.62 -17.04
N ALA A 78 -3.91 -11.95 -17.12
CA ALA A 78 -3.98 -12.81 -15.96
C ALA A 78 -2.80 -12.63 -15.00
N HIS A 79 -1.58 -12.43 -15.53
CA HIS A 79 -0.38 -12.21 -14.71
C HIS A 79 -0.41 -10.83 -14.05
N VAL A 80 -0.80 -9.79 -14.78
CA VAL A 80 -0.97 -8.44 -14.23
C VAL A 80 -1.98 -8.47 -13.08
N LEU A 81 -3.14 -9.07 -13.32
CA LEU A 81 -4.23 -9.15 -12.34
C LEU A 81 -3.84 -9.96 -11.09
N ALA A 82 -3.12 -11.07 -11.25
CA ALA A 82 -2.64 -11.88 -10.12
C ALA A 82 -1.67 -11.09 -9.23
N ASN A 83 -0.71 -10.37 -9.83
CA ASN A 83 0.24 -9.54 -9.10
C ASN A 83 -0.46 -8.34 -8.43
N ALA A 84 -1.36 -7.66 -9.13
CA ALA A 84 -2.14 -6.55 -8.57
C ALA A 84 -2.97 -6.98 -7.35
N LYS A 85 -3.62 -8.15 -7.41
CA LYS A 85 -4.36 -8.69 -6.26
C LYS A 85 -3.46 -9.09 -5.09
N SER A 86 -2.26 -9.58 -5.38
CA SER A 86 -1.29 -9.95 -4.33
C SER A 86 -0.95 -8.74 -3.45
N ILE A 87 -0.71 -7.58 -4.06
CA ILE A 87 -0.39 -6.37 -3.30
C ILE A 87 -1.61 -5.73 -2.62
N VAL A 88 -2.80 -5.80 -3.24
CA VAL A 88 -4.06 -5.37 -2.59
C VAL A 88 -4.30 -6.16 -1.30
N GLY A 89 -3.89 -7.44 -1.25
CA GLY A 89 -3.99 -8.28 -0.05
C GLY A 89 -3.26 -7.73 1.19
N PHE A 90 -2.31 -6.80 1.03
CA PHE A 90 -1.65 -6.14 2.16
C PHE A 90 -2.42 -4.93 2.69
N VAL A 91 -3.40 -4.42 1.95
CA VAL A 91 -4.29 -3.37 2.43
C VAL A 91 -5.35 -4.01 3.32
N GLY A 92 -5.50 -3.48 4.54
CA GLY A 92 -6.46 -3.99 5.51
C GLY A 92 -7.89 -3.89 4.99
N GLY A 93 -8.43 -4.99 4.44
CA GLY A 93 -9.80 -5.06 3.93
C GLY A 93 -10.88 -4.74 4.97
N ALA A 94 -10.53 -4.62 6.26
CA ALA A 94 -11.42 -4.14 7.30
C ALA A 94 -11.82 -2.67 7.13
N GLU A 95 -10.91 -1.83 6.59
CA GLU A 95 -11.16 -0.40 6.39
C GLU A 95 -12.04 -0.15 5.17
N TYR A 96 -11.80 -0.89 4.08
CA TYR A 96 -12.51 -0.74 2.80
C TYR A 96 -13.13 -2.06 2.31
N PRO A 97 -14.05 -2.70 3.06
CA PRO A 97 -14.48 -4.09 2.79
C PRO A 97 -15.16 -4.28 1.43
N LYS A 98 -15.94 -3.29 0.99
CA LYS A 98 -16.64 -3.33 -0.31
C LYS A 98 -15.63 -3.26 -1.46
N THR A 99 -14.78 -2.24 -1.45
CA THR A 99 -13.76 -2.00 -2.49
C THR A 99 -12.75 -3.13 -2.54
N PHE A 100 -12.23 -3.55 -1.39
CA PHE A 100 -11.33 -4.69 -1.25
C PHE A 100 -11.92 -5.96 -1.89
N LYS A 101 -13.18 -6.30 -1.56
CA LYS A 101 -13.85 -7.47 -2.11
C LYS A 101 -14.02 -7.38 -3.63
N ARG A 102 -14.27 -6.20 -4.19
CA ARG A 102 -14.39 -5.99 -5.64
C ARG A 102 -13.04 -6.16 -6.34
N LEU A 103 -11.98 -5.54 -5.83
CA LEU A 103 -10.61 -5.68 -6.36
C LEU A 103 -10.18 -7.15 -6.38
N MET A 104 -10.39 -7.87 -5.27
CA MET A 104 -10.02 -9.29 -5.17
C MET A 104 -10.84 -10.19 -6.12
N ARG A 105 -12.08 -9.82 -6.43
CA ARG A 105 -12.99 -10.59 -7.30
C ARG A 105 -12.99 -10.17 -8.77
N ALA A 106 -12.36 -9.06 -9.12
CA ALA A 106 -12.25 -8.60 -10.51
C ALA A 106 -11.69 -9.72 -11.39
N LYS A 107 -12.33 -9.97 -12.53
CA LYS A 107 -11.93 -11.04 -13.48
C LYS A 107 -11.19 -10.50 -14.71
N SER A 108 -11.10 -9.18 -14.81
CA SER A 108 -10.39 -8.48 -15.87
C SER A 108 -9.74 -7.21 -15.34
N LEU A 109 -8.80 -6.65 -16.11
CA LEU A 109 -8.19 -5.35 -15.78
C LEU A 109 -9.22 -4.20 -15.81
N GLY A 110 -10.21 -4.27 -16.71
CA GLY A 110 -11.29 -3.28 -16.75
C GLY A 110 -12.08 -3.23 -15.43
N LEU A 111 -12.56 -4.39 -14.96
CA LEU A 111 -13.28 -4.48 -13.69
C LEU A 111 -12.40 -4.10 -12.47
N PHE A 112 -11.09 -4.32 -12.58
CA PHE A 112 -10.15 -3.92 -11.53
C PHE A 112 -9.97 -2.39 -11.49
N ARG A 113 -9.85 -1.73 -12.66
CA ARG A 113 -9.77 -0.26 -12.77
C ARG A 113 -11.05 0.41 -12.29
N GLU A 114 -12.22 -0.08 -12.67
CA GLU A 114 -13.51 0.42 -12.15
C GLU A 114 -13.56 0.35 -10.61
N ALA A 115 -13.12 -0.77 -10.04
CA ALA A 115 -13.06 -0.91 -8.59
C ALA A 115 -12.04 0.02 -7.91
N LEU A 116 -10.94 0.39 -8.60
CA LEU A 116 -10.00 1.40 -8.12
C LEU A 116 -10.58 2.81 -8.19
N GLU A 117 -11.24 3.18 -9.28
CA GLU A 117 -11.84 4.51 -9.47
C GLU A 117 -12.92 4.80 -8.42
N GLU A 118 -13.69 3.79 -8.05
CA GLU A 118 -14.70 3.86 -6.99
C GLU A 118 -14.11 3.78 -5.57
N TRP A 119 -12.79 3.68 -5.42
CA TRP A 119 -12.13 3.81 -4.12
C TRP A 119 -12.12 5.30 -3.71
N ALA A 120 -13.20 5.67 -3.02
CA ALA A 120 -13.37 6.93 -2.29
C ALA A 120 -13.13 6.71 -0.79
#